data_AF-A0A601UWH1-F1
#
_entry.id   AF-A0A601UWH1-F1
#
_cell.length_a   1.000
_cell.length_b   1.000
_cell.length_c   1.000
_cell.angle_alpha   90.00
_cell.angle_beta   90.00
_cell.angle_gamma   90.00
#
_symmetry.space_group_name_H-M   'P 1'
#
loop_
_entity.id
_entity.type
_entity.pdbx_description
1 polymer ?
#
loop_
_entity_poly.entity_id
_entity_poly.type
_entity_poly.pdbx_seq_one_letter_code
_entity_poly.pdbx_strand_id
1 'polypeptide(L)'
;MAKVDQTKANMLLSATKTMSLGANKNSIRILYGNHVAENIDFRSEPQQNFKKGIRGWSRRTDNRRAFSAVIDVAVNYFGFDPIHPESSFRNIDFNRIMSVLHNLGYFVCAPEVNKIIEILTSMKEIEELETCAKCKRPYIVPYTNDTHCPRCRLSSTSSAIARYSQEELD
;
A
#
# COMPACT_ATOMS: atom_id res chain seq x y z
N MET A 1 -23.40 17.30 29.00
CA MET A 1 -23.18 16.52 27.76
C MET A 1 -21.69 16.22 27.67
N ALA A 2 -21.28 14.97 27.84
CA ALA A 2 -19.88 14.58 27.67
C ALA A 2 -19.47 14.90 26.23
N LYS A 3 -18.44 15.74 26.02
CA LYS A 3 -17.82 15.91 24.71
C LYS A 3 -17.32 14.54 24.29
N VAL A 4 -18.07 13.87 23.41
CA VAL A 4 -17.57 12.69 22.73
C VAL A 4 -16.26 13.12 22.09
N ASP A 5 -15.18 12.49 22.51
CA ASP A 5 -13.83 12.77 22.01
C ASP A 5 -13.84 12.43 20.53
N GLN A 6 -14.10 13.44 19.70
CA GLN A 6 -14.46 13.30 18.29
C GLN A 6 -13.35 12.58 17.52
N THR A 7 -12.11 12.72 18.00
CA THR A 7 -10.93 11.98 17.56
C THR A 7 -11.08 10.47 17.74
N LYS A 8 -11.52 10.02 18.93
CA LYS A 8 -11.74 8.59 19.21
C LYS A 8 -12.89 8.01 18.38
N ALA A 9 -13.99 8.77 18.25
CA ALA A 9 -15.12 8.35 17.43
C ALA A 9 -14.74 8.20 15.94
N ASN A 10 -13.96 9.14 15.41
CA ASN A 10 -13.47 9.10 14.02
C ASN A 10 -12.49 7.94 13.78
N MET A 11 -11.63 7.62 14.75
CA MET A 11 -10.72 6.47 14.69
C MET A 11 -11.50 5.15 14.70
N LEU A 12 -12.48 5.00 15.59
CA LEU A 12 -13.35 3.82 15.63
C LEU A 12 -14.11 3.65 14.32
N LEU A 13 -14.72 4.72 13.79
CA LEU A 13 -15.42 4.68 12.50
C LEU A 13 -14.49 4.24 11.36
N SER A 14 -13.27 4.77 11.33
CA SER A 14 -12.27 4.41 10.32
C SER A 14 -11.84 2.96 10.44
N ALA A 15 -11.66 2.46 11.66
CA ALA A 15 -11.32 1.08 11.93
C ALA A 15 -12.47 0.11 11.57
N THR A 16 -13.73 0.48 11.81
CA THR A 16 -14.89 -0.31 11.38
C THR A 16 -14.98 -0.40 9.85
N LYS A 17 -14.67 0.69 9.12
CA LYS A 17 -14.57 0.63 7.65
C LYS A 17 -13.48 -0.34 7.22
N THR A 18 -12.29 -0.26 7.81
CA THR A 18 -11.19 -1.18 7.49
C THR A 18 -11.54 -2.64 7.81
N MET A 19 -12.27 -2.89 8.91
CA MET A 19 -12.80 -4.21 9.24
C MET A 19 -13.81 -4.71 8.22
N SER A 20 -14.71 -3.85 7.71
CA SER A 20 -15.68 -4.22 6.67
C SER A 20 -15.02 -4.63 5.35
N LEU A 21 -13.76 -4.24 5.13
CA LEU A 21 -12.93 -4.66 4.01
C LEU A 21 -12.17 -5.98 4.26
N GLY A 22 -12.45 -6.69 5.37
CA GLY A 22 -11.84 -7.97 5.72
C GLY A 22 -10.60 -7.88 6.61
N ALA A 23 -10.35 -6.73 7.26
CA ALA A 23 -9.22 -6.60 8.17
C ALA A 23 -9.45 -7.38 9.47
N ASN A 24 -8.46 -8.19 9.85
CA ASN A 24 -8.48 -8.93 11.11
C ASN A 24 -8.03 -8.04 12.30
N LYS A 25 -8.15 -8.58 13.52
CA LYS A 25 -7.79 -7.87 14.76
C LYS A 25 -6.34 -7.37 14.76
N ASN A 26 -5.41 -8.15 14.20
CA ASN A 26 -4.00 -7.76 14.14
C ASN A 26 -3.77 -6.56 13.20
N SER A 27 -4.42 -6.56 12.04
CA SER A 27 -4.40 -5.46 11.08
C SER A 27 -4.95 -4.17 11.68
N ILE A 28 -6.09 -4.25 12.37
CA ILE A 28 -6.66 -3.09 13.08
C ILE A 28 -5.73 -2.60 14.19
N ARG A 29 -5.09 -3.50 14.93
CA ARG A 29 -4.08 -3.15 15.93
C ARG A 29 -2.89 -2.40 15.33
N ILE A 30 -2.37 -2.84 14.18
CA ILE A 30 -1.24 -2.18 13.50
C ILE A 30 -1.63 -0.76 13.06
N LEU A 31 -2.83 -0.60 12.50
CA LEU A 31 -3.28 0.67 11.93
C LEU A 31 -3.74 1.69 12.97
N TYR A 32 -4.50 1.25 13.98
CA TYR A 32 -5.21 2.14 14.90
C TYR A 32 -4.79 1.97 16.37
N GLY A 33 -3.98 0.97 16.68
CA GLY A 33 -3.50 0.66 18.02
C GLY A 33 -4.40 -0.29 18.82
N ASN A 34 -3.86 -0.82 19.92
CA ASN A 34 -4.54 -1.79 20.79
C ASN A 34 -5.89 -1.29 21.31
N HIS A 35 -5.93 -0.05 21.77
CA HIS A 35 -7.14 0.56 22.33
C HIS A 35 -8.32 0.56 21.35
N VAL A 36 -8.08 0.69 20.03
CA VAL A 36 -9.18 0.60 19.05
C VAL A 36 -9.52 -0.86 18.75
N ALA A 37 -8.50 -1.72 18.60
CA ALA A 37 -8.69 -3.14 18.31
C ALA A 37 -9.40 -3.92 19.43
N GLU A 38 -9.38 -3.44 20.67
CA GLU A 38 -10.12 -4.04 21.78
C GLU A 38 -11.58 -3.56 21.87
N ASN A 39 -11.90 -2.41 21.27
CA ASN A 39 -13.24 -1.82 21.26
C ASN A 39 -14.07 -2.19 20.02
N ILE A 40 -13.60 -3.13 19.21
CA ILE A 40 -14.29 -3.62 18.01
C ILE A 40 -14.54 -5.12 18.15
N ASP A 41 -15.77 -5.53 17.89
CA ASP A 41 -16.17 -6.94 17.92
C ASP A 41 -15.74 -7.65 16.63
N PHE A 42 -14.66 -8.43 16.74
CA PHE A 42 -14.24 -9.32 15.65
C PHE A 42 -15.01 -10.64 15.75
N ARG A 43 -15.65 -11.06 14.66
CA ARG A 43 -16.15 -12.44 14.56
C ARG A 43 -14.95 -13.39 14.63
N SER A 44 -15.13 -14.50 15.35
CA SER A 44 -14.17 -15.59 15.42
C SER A 44 -14.07 -16.29 14.06
N GLU A 45 -13.38 -15.69 13.10
CA GLU A 45 -13.09 -16.34 11.83
C GLU A 45 -12.03 -17.41 12.01
N PRO A 46 -12.08 -18.51 11.24
CA PRO A 46 -11.00 -19.50 11.25
C PRO A 46 -9.71 -18.77 10.90
N GLN A 47 -8.68 -18.93 11.73
CA GLN A 47 -7.34 -18.41 11.45
C GLN A 47 -6.90 -18.98 10.09
N GLN A 48 -7.06 -18.21 9.02
CA GLN A 48 -6.44 -18.52 7.75
C GLN A 48 -4.93 -18.41 7.98
N ASN A 49 -4.30 -19.57 8.05
CA ASN A 49 -2.86 -19.72 8.16
C ASN A 49 -2.21 -19.15 6.88
N PHE A 50 -1.90 -17.86 6.86
CA PHE A 50 -1.04 -17.24 5.84
C PHE A 50 0.41 -17.72 6.05
N LYS A 51 0.67 -19.01 5.78
CA LYS A 51 1.96 -19.68 6.00
C LYS A 51 3.06 -19.32 4.98
N LYS A 52 2.76 -18.51 3.96
CA LYS A 52 3.77 -18.05 3.00
C LYS A 52 4.03 -16.57 3.24
N GLY A 53 5.17 -16.28 3.88
CA GLY A 53 5.68 -14.93 4.04
C GLY A 53 5.82 -14.22 2.69
N ILE A 54 5.79 -12.89 2.73
CA ILE A 54 5.73 -12.02 1.54
C ILE A 54 6.74 -12.37 0.47
N ARG A 55 7.96 -12.77 0.83
CA ARG A 55 9.01 -13.15 -0.12
C ARG A 55 8.60 -14.29 -1.06
N GLY A 56 7.90 -15.29 -0.55
CA GLY A 56 7.40 -16.40 -1.38
C GLY A 56 6.14 -16.02 -2.15
N TRP A 57 5.36 -15.09 -1.63
CA TRP A 57 4.12 -14.61 -2.24
C TRP A 57 4.40 -13.66 -3.41
N SER A 58 5.33 -12.72 -3.28
CA SER A 58 5.67 -11.70 -4.30
C SER A 58 6.31 -12.28 -5.57
N ARG A 59 6.94 -13.46 -5.49
CA ARG A 59 7.58 -14.13 -6.63
C ARG A 59 6.60 -14.59 -7.72
N ARG A 60 5.31 -14.71 -7.42
CA ARG A 60 4.29 -15.04 -8.45
C ARG A 60 4.00 -13.81 -9.29
N THR A 61 3.92 -13.98 -10.61
CA THR A 61 3.75 -12.88 -11.59
C THR A 61 2.57 -11.97 -11.28
N ASP A 62 1.41 -12.53 -10.94
CA ASP A 62 0.20 -11.76 -10.63
C ASP A 62 0.35 -10.98 -9.32
N ASN A 63 0.96 -11.61 -8.32
CA ASN A 63 1.22 -11.01 -7.01
C ASN A 63 2.27 -9.90 -7.10
N ARG A 64 3.26 -10.00 -7.99
CA ARG A 64 4.28 -8.97 -8.18
C ARG A 64 3.68 -7.67 -8.72
N ARG A 65 2.69 -7.76 -9.61
CA ARG A 65 1.96 -6.58 -10.12
C ARG A 65 1.20 -5.90 -8.99
N ALA A 66 0.49 -6.68 -8.18
CA ALA A 66 -0.24 -6.16 -7.02
C ALA A 66 0.70 -5.54 -5.99
N PHE A 67 1.82 -6.20 -5.72
CA PHE A 67 2.87 -5.73 -4.82
C PHE A 67 3.47 -4.38 -5.30
N SER A 68 3.74 -4.25 -6.60
CA SER A 68 4.20 -3.00 -7.22
C SER A 68 3.18 -1.86 -7.12
N ALA A 69 1.90 -2.17 -7.37
CA ALA A 69 0.83 -1.18 -7.25
C ALA A 69 0.65 -0.67 -5.82
N VAL A 70 0.71 -1.58 -4.82
CA VAL A 70 0.64 -1.19 -3.41
C VAL A 70 1.79 -0.27 -3.05
N ILE A 71 3.02 -0.58 -3.47
CA ILE A 71 4.18 0.28 -3.21
C ILE A 71 4.03 1.63 -3.89
N ASP A 72 3.64 1.66 -5.17
CA ASP A 72 3.51 2.92 -5.90
C ASP A 72 2.43 3.81 -5.28
N VAL A 73 1.26 3.26 -4.95
CA VAL A 73 0.18 4.03 -4.31
C VAL A 73 0.60 4.47 -2.91
N ALA A 74 1.06 3.56 -2.05
CA ALA A 74 1.39 3.91 -0.68
C ALA A 74 2.56 4.89 -0.58
N VAL A 75 3.69 4.57 -1.22
CA VAL A 75 4.92 5.36 -1.13
C VAL A 75 4.83 6.60 -2.01
N ASN A 76 4.52 6.43 -3.31
CA ASN A 76 4.68 7.52 -4.27
C ASN A 76 3.48 8.48 -4.28
N TYR A 77 2.28 8.01 -3.94
CA TYR A 77 1.08 8.85 -3.90
C TYR A 77 0.77 9.34 -2.48
N PHE A 78 0.84 8.47 -1.47
CA PHE A 78 0.49 8.81 -0.09
C PHE A 78 1.68 9.12 0.82
N GLY A 79 2.92 8.99 0.34
CA GLY A 79 4.12 9.34 1.12
C GLY A 79 4.44 8.37 2.25
N PHE A 80 4.00 7.12 2.14
CA PHE A 80 4.34 6.06 3.10
C PHE A 80 5.86 5.84 3.15
N ASP A 81 6.45 5.92 4.34
CA ASP A 81 7.86 5.59 4.57
C ASP A 81 8.00 4.11 4.94
N PRO A 82 8.55 3.26 4.04
CA PRO A 82 8.73 1.84 4.30
C PRO A 82 9.82 1.54 5.33
N ILE A 83 10.69 2.50 5.67
CA ILE A 83 11.69 2.35 6.74
C ILE A 83 10.99 2.38 8.10
N HIS A 84 9.97 3.24 8.24
CA HIS A 84 9.19 3.39 9.46
C HIS A 84 7.69 3.16 9.18
N PRO A 85 7.26 1.89 8.95
CA PRO A 85 5.89 1.59 8.55
C PRO A 85 4.89 1.96 9.65
N GLU A 86 5.24 1.76 10.92
CA GLU A 86 4.35 2.06 12.07
C GLU A 86 4.03 3.55 12.21
N SER A 87 5.01 4.43 12.03
CA SER A 87 4.78 5.87 12.05
C SER A 87 4.01 6.32 10.82
N SER A 88 4.30 5.72 9.66
CA SER A 88 3.57 5.98 8.43
C SER A 88 2.09 5.63 8.57
N PHE A 89 1.75 4.44 9.09
CA PHE A 89 0.35 4.04 9.29
C PHE A 89 -0.45 5.00 10.16
N ARG A 90 0.18 5.64 11.16
CA ARG A 90 -0.48 6.65 12.01
C ARG A 90 -0.75 7.97 11.29
N ASN A 91 0.08 8.30 10.31
CA ASN A 91 0.05 9.57 9.60
C ASN A 91 -0.69 9.51 8.26
N ILE A 92 -0.99 8.30 7.76
CA ILE A 92 -1.72 8.12 6.51
C ILE A 92 -3.19 7.76 6.75
N ASP A 93 -4.05 8.15 5.82
CA ASP A 93 -5.39 7.58 5.73
C ASP A 93 -5.35 6.28 4.92
N PHE A 94 -5.25 5.14 5.63
CA PHE A 94 -5.21 3.82 5.01
C PHE A 94 -6.47 3.51 4.19
N ASN A 95 -7.65 4.02 4.58
CA ASN A 95 -8.89 3.82 3.83
C ASN A 95 -8.85 4.53 2.47
N ARG A 96 -8.13 5.66 2.36
CA ARG A 96 -7.89 6.32 1.06
C ARG A 96 -6.96 5.50 0.16
N ILE A 97 -5.91 4.87 0.71
CA ILE A 97 -5.08 3.92 -0.07
C ILE A 97 -5.96 2.81 -0.65
N MET A 98 -6.78 2.18 0.20
CA MET A 98 -7.67 1.10 -0.22
C MET A 98 -8.64 1.56 -1.32
N SER A 99 -9.20 2.77 -1.18
CA SER A 99 -10.12 3.34 -2.17
C SER A 99 -9.43 3.58 -3.53
N VAL A 100 -8.20 4.09 -3.54
CA VAL A 100 -7.43 4.31 -4.77
C VAL A 100 -7.08 2.98 -5.43
N LEU A 101 -6.60 1.99 -4.66
CA LEU A 101 -6.29 0.66 -5.17
C LEU A 101 -7.54 -0.02 -5.77
N HIS A 102 -8.69 0.15 -5.12
CA HIS A 102 -9.98 -0.33 -5.63
C HIS A 102 -10.35 0.33 -6.97
N ASN A 103 -10.27 1.65 -7.05
CA ASN A 103 -10.66 2.40 -8.26
C ASN A 103 -9.74 2.13 -9.45
N LEU A 104 -8.47 1.80 -9.21
CA LEU A 104 -7.52 1.42 -10.26
C LEU A 104 -7.73 -0.01 -10.77
N GLY A 105 -8.74 -0.74 -10.27
CA GLY A 105 -9.04 -2.10 -10.71
C GLY A 105 -8.06 -3.15 -10.19
N TYR A 106 -7.17 -2.78 -9.25
CA TYR A 106 -6.22 -3.72 -8.69
C TYR A 106 -6.89 -4.82 -7.86
N PHE A 107 -8.20 -4.76 -7.57
CA PHE A 107 -8.94 -5.79 -6.84
C PHE A 107 -8.98 -7.16 -7.52
N VAL A 108 -8.80 -7.25 -8.84
CA VAL A 108 -8.65 -8.55 -9.54
C VAL A 108 -7.33 -9.25 -9.13
N CYS A 109 -6.37 -8.49 -8.61
CA CYS A 109 -5.09 -8.97 -8.11
C CYS A 109 -4.81 -8.51 -6.67
N ALA A 110 -5.76 -7.87 -5.97
CA ALA A 110 -5.43 -7.15 -4.75
C ALA A 110 -5.19 -8.16 -3.65
N PRO A 111 -4.12 -7.99 -2.87
CA PRO A 111 -4.01 -8.71 -1.63
C PRO A 111 -5.19 -8.31 -0.74
N GLU A 112 -5.79 -9.25 -0.02
CA GLU A 112 -6.72 -8.93 1.07
C GLU A 112 -6.11 -7.83 1.96
N VAL A 113 -6.93 -7.00 2.61
CA VAL A 113 -6.44 -5.87 3.44
C VAL A 113 -5.29 -6.28 4.35
N ASN A 114 -5.40 -7.46 4.96
CA ASN A 114 -4.37 -8.05 5.80
C ASN A 114 -3.03 -8.22 5.09
N LYS A 115 -3.04 -8.66 3.83
CA LYS A 115 -1.85 -8.85 3.01
C LYS A 115 -1.28 -7.52 2.50
N ILE A 116 -2.09 -6.49 2.26
CA ILE A 116 -1.57 -5.13 1.99
C ILE A 116 -0.80 -4.59 3.20
N ILE A 117 -1.36 -4.77 4.40
CA ILE A 117 -0.70 -4.36 5.65
C ILE A 117 0.58 -5.16 5.87
N GLU A 118 0.55 -6.48 5.62
CA GLU A 118 1.74 -7.32 5.65
C GLU A 118 2.80 -6.76 4.69
N ILE A 119 2.44 -6.50 3.43
CA ILE A 119 3.34 -5.97 2.39
C ILE A 119 4.04 -4.73 2.90
N LEU A 120 3.28 -3.74 3.36
CA LEU A 120 3.79 -2.45 3.83
C LEU A 120 4.64 -2.59 5.10
N THR A 121 4.31 -3.54 5.98
CA THR A 121 5.05 -3.77 7.23
C THR A 121 6.38 -4.49 6.99
N SER A 122 6.43 -5.42 6.04
CA SER A 122 7.64 -6.18 5.70
C SER A 122 8.42 -5.60 4.54
N MET A 123 8.10 -4.38 4.05
CA MET A 123 8.83 -3.75 2.94
C MET A 123 10.34 -3.67 3.19
N LYS A 124 10.75 -3.43 4.44
CA LYS A 124 12.16 -3.39 4.85
C LYS A 124 12.93 -4.71 4.63
N GLU A 125 12.22 -5.84 4.47
CA GLU A 125 12.80 -7.18 4.36
C GLU A 125 12.93 -7.64 2.89
N ILE A 126 12.60 -6.77 1.94
CA ILE A 126 12.45 -7.12 0.53
C ILE A 126 13.70 -6.68 -0.24
N GLU A 127 14.51 -7.66 -0.63
CA GLU A 127 15.78 -7.46 -1.35
C GLU A 127 15.63 -6.72 -2.69
N GLU A 128 14.47 -6.85 -3.34
CA GLU A 128 14.17 -6.21 -4.64
C GLU A 128 13.76 -4.73 -4.50
N LEU A 129 13.70 -4.21 -3.28
CA LEU A 129 13.36 -2.82 -3.00
C LEU A 129 14.62 -1.96 -3.14
N GLU A 130 14.68 -1.15 -4.19
CA GLU A 130 15.74 -0.15 -4.36
C GLU A 130 15.15 1.26 -4.40
N THR A 131 16.03 2.26 -4.44
CA THR A 131 15.65 3.66 -4.60
C THR A 131 15.80 4.08 -6.05
N CYS A 132 14.80 4.80 -6.56
CA CYS A 132 14.85 5.31 -7.92
C CYS A 132 16.00 6.31 -8.07
N ALA A 133 16.82 6.15 -9.12
CA ALA A 133 17.95 7.05 -9.37
C ALA A 133 17.53 8.53 -9.50
N LYS A 134 16.37 8.80 -10.11
CA LYS A 134 15.84 10.15 -10.38
C LYS A 134 15.12 10.80 -9.20
N CYS A 135 14.12 10.12 -8.61
CA CYS A 135 13.29 10.71 -7.55
C CYS A 135 13.66 10.27 -6.12
N LYS A 136 14.64 9.37 -5.98
CA LYS A 136 15.10 8.78 -4.71
C LYS A 136 14.03 8.03 -3.91
N ARG A 137 12.84 7.81 -4.48
CA ARG A 137 11.75 7.08 -3.83
C ARG A 137 11.92 5.57 -3.97
N PRO A 138 11.52 4.78 -2.97
CA PRO A 138 11.62 3.33 -3.04
C PRO A 138 10.63 2.74 -4.05
N TYR A 139 11.07 1.71 -4.77
CA TYR A 139 10.28 0.97 -5.74
C TYR A 139 10.85 -0.45 -5.92
N ILE A 140 10.05 -1.34 -6.49
CA ILE A 140 10.52 -2.68 -6.83
C ILE A 140 11.28 -2.61 -8.14
N VAL A 141 12.54 -3.03 -8.13
CA VAL A 141 13.33 -3.14 -9.35
C VAL A 141 12.68 -4.18 -10.26
N PRO A 142 12.29 -3.84 -11.51
CA PRO A 142 11.75 -4.82 -12.45
C PRO A 142 12.85 -5.80 -12.89
N TYR A 143 12.47 -6.98 -13.42
CA TYR A 143 13.45 -7.95 -13.94
C TYR A 143 14.40 -7.41 -15.01
N THR A 144 14.02 -6.30 -15.66
CA THR A 144 14.86 -5.61 -16.64
C THR A 144 16.02 -4.82 -16.00
N ASN A 145 16.15 -4.83 -14.66
CA ASN A 145 17.14 -4.04 -13.90
C ASN A 145 17.13 -2.55 -14.26
N ASP A 146 15.93 -2.01 -14.52
CA ASP A 146 15.75 -0.58 -14.74
C ASP A 146 16.00 0.16 -13.43
N THR A 147 16.76 1.26 -13.48
CA THR A 147 17.12 2.09 -12.31
C THR A 147 16.09 3.17 -12.00
N HIS A 148 15.04 3.29 -12.82
CA HIS A 148 13.98 4.29 -12.67
C HIS A 148 12.66 3.65 -12.26
N CYS A 149 11.94 4.31 -11.33
CA CYS A 149 10.61 3.85 -10.95
C CYS A 149 9.61 4.04 -12.11
N PRO A 150 8.51 3.26 -12.15
CA PRO A 150 7.52 3.33 -13.22
C PRO A 150 7.00 4.74 -13.49
N ARG A 151 6.82 5.56 -12.45
CA ARG A 151 6.41 6.95 -12.56
C ARG A 151 7.43 7.84 -13.26
N CYS A 152 8.70 7.74 -12.88
CA CYS A 152 9.77 8.51 -13.52
C CYS A 152 9.96 8.09 -14.98
N ARG A 153 9.76 6.80 -15.28
CA ARG A 153 9.81 6.28 -16.64
C ARG A 153 8.66 6.80 -17.49
N LEU A 154 7.42 6.71 -17.00
CA LEU A 154 6.24 7.26 -17.68
C LEU A 154 6.41 8.75 -17.99
N SER A 155 6.87 9.54 -17.02
CA SER A 155 7.16 10.96 -17.25
C SER A 155 8.18 11.17 -18.38
N SER A 156 9.27 10.42 -18.40
CA SER A 156 10.27 10.50 -19.47
C SER A 156 9.70 10.07 -20.84
N THR A 157 8.86 9.03 -20.88
CA THR A 157 8.19 8.57 -22.10
C THR A 157 7.18 9.60 -22.60
N SER A 158 6.35 10.17 -21.73
CA SER A 158 5.42 11.25 -22.09
C SER A 158 6.17 12.49 -22.62
N SER A 159 7.29 12.87 -22.00
CA SER A 159 8.14 13.96 -22.49
C SER A 159 8.86 13.63 -23.80
N ALA A 160 9.12 12.35 -24.10
CA ALA A 160 9.67 11.94 -25.39
C ALA A 160 8.60 11.97 -26.48
N ILE A 161 7.42 11.40 -26.22
CA ILE A 161 6.27 11.45 -27.14
C ILE A 161 5.95 12.90 -27.48
N ALA A 162 5.79 13.78 -26.49
CA ALA A 162 5.50 15.19 -26.74
C ALA A 162 6.54 15.89 -27.64
N ARG A 163 7.82 15.53 -27.53
CA ARG A 163 8.88 16.09 -28.40
C ARG A 163 8.76 15.59 -29.83
N TYR A 164 8.62 14.28 -30.02
CA TYR A 164 8.49 13.70 -31.36
C TYR A 164 7.16 14.05 -32.05
N SER A 165 6.08 14.24 -31.29
CA SER A 165 4.79 14.71 -31.84
C SER A 165 4.82 16.18 -32.26
N GLN A 166 5.75 16.99 -31.72
CA GLN A 166 5.95 18.36 -32.15
C GLN A 166 6.82 18.44 -33.42
N GLU A 167 7.75 17.50 -33.62
CA GLU A 167 8.60 17.43 -34.82
C GLU A 167 7.84 17.03 -36.10
N GLU A 168 6.65 16.42 -36.01
CA GLU A 168 5.82 16.10 -37.19
C GLU A 168 4.89 17.24 -37.66
N LEU A 169 4.88 18.38 -36.96
CA LEU A 169 4.03 19.54 -37.28
C LEU A 169 4.78 20.76 -37.84
N ASP A 170 6.10 20.64 -38.04
CA ASP A 170 6.95 21.60 -38.77
C ASP A 170 7.41 20.99 -40.12
#